data_AF-A0A842HE46-F1
#
_entry.id   AF-A0A842HE46-F1
#
_cell.length_a   1.000
_cell.length_b   1.000
_cell.length_c   1.000
_cell.angle_alpha   90.00
_cell.angle_beta   90.00
_cell.angle_gamma   90.00
#
_symmetry.space_group_name_H-M   'P 1'
#
loop_
_entity.id
_entity.type
_entity.pdbx_description
1 polymer ?
#
loop_
_entity_poly.entity_id
_entity_poly.type
_entity_poly.pdbx_seq_one_letter_code
_entity_poly.pdbx_strand_id
1 'polypeptide(L)'
;METQHTDLTSDAAERIMAADFKNIVKKVREGKTLSQSELARVQARASGVVNTSLTTAANLNELASALGVTRQSIYRWRKLEGAPEPAANGTHSVIAWRQFMAANALEGGSASTDMEALKARKLLAEIEDRELRLAVRKNEYVPLEEVRLEWTTQVGKAIALMRAKFESELPPILSGLDAIGIQRELSAAIDEICTTLHNGGQCTP
;
A
#
# COMPACT_ATOMS: atom_id res chain seq x y z
N MET A 1 -26.72 -19.11 39.82
CA MET A 1 -26.34 -20.45 39.30
C MET A 1 -25.48 -20.22 38.08
N GLU A 2 -24.18 -20.48 38.22
CA GLU A 2 -23.19 -20.35 37.15
C GLU A 2 -23.44 -21.38 36.06
N THR A 3 -23.60 -20.94 34.81
CA THR A 3 -23.50 -21.80 33.63
C THR A 3 -22.05 -21.77 33.15
N GLN A 4 -21.29 -22.78 33.55
CA GLN A 4 -20.02 -23.15 32.96
C GLN A 4 -20.27 -23.58 31.50
N HIS A 5 -19.79 -22.81 30.52
CA HIS A 5 -19.62 -23.34 29.16
C HIS A 5 -18.16 -23.77 29.01
N THR A 6 -17.97 -25.08 28.99
CA THR A 6 -16.72 -25.78 28.68
C THR A 6 -16.19 -25.34 27.32
N ASP A 7 -15.01 -24.72 27.28
CA ASP A 7 -14.26 -24.47 26.04
C ASP A 7 -13.87 -25.82 25.41
N LEU A 8 -14.72 -26.31 24.51
CA LEU A 8 -14.41 -27.43 23.63
C LEU A 8 -13.33 -26.94 22.65
N THR A 9 -12.09 -27.31 22.89
CA THR A 9 -10.97 -27.03 22.00
C THR A 9 -11.25 -27.58 20.60
N SER A 10 -10.74 -26.91 19.56
CA SER A 10 -10.96 -27.29 18.15
C SER A 10 -10.65 -28.78 17.87
N ASP A 11 -9.62 -29.30 18.53
CA ASP A 11 -9.21 -30.72 18.47
C ASP A 11 -10.25 -31.66 19.10
N ALA A 12 -10.90 -31.26 20.20
CA ALA A 12 -12.01 -32.02 20.79
C ALA A 12 -13.23 -32.04 19.87
N ALA A 13 -13.55 -30.92 19.22
CA ALA A 13 -14.65 -30.83 18.26
C ALA A 13 -14.42 -31.73 17.03
N GLU A 14 -13.20 -31.76 16.49
CA GLU A 14 -12.83 -32.64 15.39
C GLU A 14 -12.98 -34.12 15.73
N ARG A 15 -12.56 -34.51 16.94
CA ARG A 15 -12.71 -35.90 17.43
C ARG A 15 -14.18 -36.29 17.59
N ILE A 16 -15.02 -35.40 18.10
CA ILE A 16 -16.46 -35.63 18.24
C ILE A 16 -17.10 -35.82 16.84
N MET A 17 -16.75 -34.98 15.87
CA MET A 17 -17.25 -35.09 14.51
C MET A 17 -16.80 -36.39 13.81
N ALA A 18 -15.55 -36.81 14.02
CA ALA A 18 -15.05 -38.08 13.50
C ALA A 18 -15.77 -39.28 14.12
N ALA A 19 -16.06 -39.22 15.42
CA ALA A 19 -16.81 -40.26 16.13
C ALA A 19 -18.27 -40.34 15.68
N ASP A 20 -18.94 -39.19 15.49
CA ASP A 20 -20.33 -39.14 14.98
C ASP A 20 -20.44 -39.73 13.57
N PHE A 21 -19.47 -39.43 12.69
CA PHE A 21 -19.45 -40.03 11.35
C PHE A 21 -19.26 -41.55 11.40
N LYS A 22 -18.39 -42.05 12.30
CA LYS A 22 -18.22 -43.50 12.51
C LYS A 22 -19.53 -44.16 12.94
N ASN A 23 -20.35 -43.48 13.73
CA ASN A 23 -21.68 -43.95 14.14
C ASN A 23 -22.67 -43.99 12.96
N ILE A 24 -22.66 -42.96 12.09
CA ILE A 24 -23.47 -42.94 10.87
C ILE A 24 -23.09 -44.12 9.95
N VAL A 25 -21.79 -44.35 9.73
CA VAL A 25 -21.31 -45.49 8.92
C VAL A 25 -21.72 -46.83 9.53
N LYS A 26 -21.64 -46.96 10.86
CA LYS A 26 -22.09 -48.18 11.56
C LYS A 26 -23.60 -48.41 11.35
N LYS A 27 -24.41 -47.36 11.44
CA LYS A 27 -25.87 -47.41 11.21
C LYS A 27 -26.23 -47.87 9.80
N VAL A 28 -25.48 -47.42 8.77
CA VAL A 28 -25.64 -47.89 7.39
C VAL A 28 -25.27 -49.37 7.25
N ARG A 29 -24.16 -49.80 7.87
CA ARG A 29 -23.73 -51.21 7.86
C ARG A 29 -24.74 -52.14 8.54
N GLU A 30 -25.45 -51.64 9.55
CA GLU A 30 -26.55 -52.35 10.22
C GLU A 30 -27.85 -52.38 9.38
N GLY A 31 -27.86 -51.83 8.16
CA GLY A 31 -29.01 -51.86 7.24
C GLY A 31 -30.11 -50.85 7.57
N LYS A 32 -29.86 -49.90 8.47
CA LYS A 32 -30.84 -48.89 8.89
C LYS A 32 -30.84 -47.69 7.94
N THR A 33 -32.02 -47.12 7.71
CA THR A 33 -32.19 -45.92 6.87
C THR A 33 -31.60 -44.68 7.56
N LEU A 34 -30.93 -43.83 6.77
CA LEU A 34 -30.41 -42.55 7.22
C LEU A 34 -31.51 -41.48 7.21
N SER A 35 -31.48 -40.56 8.17
CA SER A 35 -32.32 -39.35 8.13
C SER A 35 -31.79 -38.37 7.07
N GLN A 36 -32.63 -37.41 6.66
CA GLN A 36 -32.19 -36.38 5.70
C GLN A 36 -30.99 -35.56 6.21
N SER A 37 -30.89 -35.32 7.52
CA SER A 37 -29.76 -34.60 8.12
C SER A 37 -28.47 -35.44 8.21
N GLU A 38 -28.58 -36.77 8.29
CA GLU A 38 -27.44 -37.68 8.18
C GLU A 38 -26.96 -37.79 6.72
N LEU A 39 -27.89 -37.87 5.77
CA LEU A 39 -27.62 -37.95 4.34
C LEU A 39 -26.94 -36.68 3.80
N ALA A 40 -27.42 -35.51 4.21
CA ALA A 40 -26.79 -34.22 3.88
C ALA A 40 -25.34 -34.13 4.38
N ARG A 41 -25.04 -34.68 5.57
CA ARG A 41 -23.67 -34.70 6.12
C ARG A 41 -22.73 -35.63 5.36
N VAL A 42 -23.22 -36.79 4.92
CA VAL A 42 -22.44 -37.70 4.06
C VAL A 42 -22.14 -37.04 2.71
N GLN A 43 -23.12 -36.36 2.10
CA GLN A 43 -22.94 -35.62 0.85
C GLN A 43 -21.92 -34.48 0.97
N ALA A 44 -21.99 -33.70 2.06
CA ALA A 44 -21.03 -32.62 2.32
C ALA A 44 -19.58 -33.13 2.37
N ARG A 45 -19.33 -34.26 3.06
CA ARG A 45 -17.98 -34.87 3.14
C ARG A 45 -17.53 -35.46 1.79
N ALA A 46 -18.43 -36.09 1.04
CA ALA A 46 -18.14 -36.68 -0.27
C ALA A 46 -17.78 -35.62 -1.33
N SER A 47 -18.33 -34.40 -1.21
CA SER A 47 -18.08 -33.28 -2.12
C SER A 47 -16.75 -32.54 -1.90
N GLY A 48 -15.94 -32.93 -0.90
CA GLY A 48 -14.64 -32.28 -0.63
C GLY A 48 -14.73 -30.85 -0.10
N VAL A 49 -15.93 -30.35 0.21
CA VAL A 49 -16.13 -29.01 0.77
C VAL A 49 -15.73 -29.04 2.23
N VAL A 50 -14.51 -28.59 2.51
CA VAL A 50 -14.01 -28.34 3.86
C VAL A 50 -14.92 -27.31 4.54
N ASN A 51 -15.41 -27.66 5.73
CA ASN A 51 -16.53 -27.07 6.44
C ASN A 51 -16.70 -25.54 6.32
N THR A 52 -17.78 -25.14 5.64
CA THR A 52 -18.53 -23.92 5.96
C THR A 52 -19.51 -24.26 7.09
N SER A 53 -19.13 -24.05 8.35
CA SER A 53 -19.91 -24.52 9.52
C SER A 53 -21.21 -23.75 9.80
N LEU A 54 -21.69 -22.88 8.91
CA LEU A 54 -23.01 -22.24 9.00
C LEU A 54 -23.81 -22.52 7.73
N THR A 55 -24.62 -23.56 7.76
CA THR A 55 -25.60 -23.87 6.70
C THR A 55 -26.81 -22.94 6.76
N THR A 56 -27.12 -22.42 7.95
CA THR A 56 -28.25 -21.54 8.25
C THR A 56 -27.81 -20.36 9.13
N ALA A 57 -28.18 -19.14 8.76
CA ALA A 57 -27.99 -17.93 9.57
C ALA A 57 -29.30 -17.56 10.28
N ALA A 58 -29.24 -17.20 11.57
CA ALA A 58 -30.42 -16.87 12.36
C ALA A 58 -30.96 -15.46 12.04
N ASN A 59 -30.09 -14.56 11.56
CA ASN A 59 -30.45 -13.19 11.23
C ASN A 59 -29.66 -12.69 10.02
N LEU A 60 -30.07 -11.54 9.48
CA LEU A 60 -29.42 -10.91 8.33
C LEU A 60 -27.96 -10.48 8.59
N ASN A 61 -27.56 -10.27 9.86
CA ASN A 61 -26.17 -9.92 10.20
C ASN A 61 -25.26 -11.13 10.03
N GLU A 62 -25.67 -12.27 10.57
CA GLU A 62 -24.96 -13.54 10.42
C GLU A 62 -24.90 -13.97 8.96
N LEU A 63 -25.98 -13.76 8.19
CA LEU A 63 -25.99 -14.02 6.75
C LEU A 63 -24.98 -13.12 6.02
N ALA A 64 -24.96 -11.82 6.32
CA ALA A 64 -24.01 -10.87 5.76
C ALA A 64 -22.56 -11.28 6.02
N SER A 65 -22.25 -11.62 7.27
CA SER A 65 -20.93 -12.11 7.66
C SER A 65 -20.56 -13.43 6.99
N ALA A 66 -21.49 -14.39 6.90
CA ALA A 66 -21.25 -15.70 6.28
C ALA A 66 -21.06 -15.65 4.75
N LEU A 67 -21.57 -14.58 4.10
CA LEU A 67 -21.42 -14.33 2.67
C LEU A 67 -20.28 -13.34 2.35
N GLY A 68 -19.68 -12.69 3.35
CA GLY A 68 -18.64 -11.67 3.15
C GLY A 68 -19.17 -10.37 2.54
N VAL A 69 -20.43 -10.01 2.82
CA VAL A 69 -21.12 -8.85 2.23
C VAL A 69 -21.69 -7.93 3.28
N THR A 70 -22.08 -6.71 2.91
CA THR A 70 -22.81 -5.83 3.82
C THR A 70 -24.30 -6.18 3.87
N ARG A 71 -24.97 -5.88 4.99
CA ARG A 71 -26.43 -6.05 5.10
C ARG A 71 -27.20 -5.30 4.02
N GLN A 72 -26.68 -4.14 3.59
CA GLN A 72 -27.29 -3.31 2.57
C GLN A 72 -27.30 -4.01 1.21
N SER A 73 -26.24 -4.74 0.87
CA SER A 73 -26.21 -5.58 -0.33
C SER A 73 -27.34 -6.63 -0.30
N ILE A 74 -27.53 -7.30 0.84
CA ILE A 74 -28.61 -8.29 1.00
C ILE A 74 -30.00 -7.65 0.86
N TYR A 75 -30.25 -6.48 1.46
CA TYR A 75 -31.52 -5.76 1.29
C TYR A 75 -31.78 -5.36 -0.16
N ARG A 76 -30.74 -4.95 -0.90
CA ARG A 76 -30.84 -4.64 -2.32
C ARG A 76 -31.15 -5.90 -3.14
N TRP A 77 -30.45 -6.99 -2.86
CA TRP A 77 -30.60 -8.26 -3.57
C TRP A 77 -31.94 -8.93 -3.31
N ARG A 78 -32.55 -8.74 -2.14
CA ARG A 78 -33.90 -9.24 -1.84
C ARG A 78 -34.99 -8.66 -2.75
N LYS A 79 -34.73 -7.54 -3.42
CA LYS A 79 -35.67 -6.93 -4.39
C LYS A 79 -35.55 -7.53 -5.79
N LEU A 80 -34.52 -8.33 -6.05
CA LEU A 80 -34.34 -9.01 -7.33
C LEU A 80 -35.23 -10.25 -7.40
N GLU A 81 -35.63 -10.61 -8.61
CA GLU A 81 -36.43 -11.80 -8.86
C GLU A 81 -35.63 -13.07 -8.54
N GLY A 82 -36.24 -14.03 -7.85
CA GLY A 82 -35.58 -15.27 -7.42
C GLY A 82 -34.73 -15.17 -6.15
N ALA A 83 -34.80 -14.06 -5.42
CA ALA A 83 -34.09 -13.93 -4.15
C ALA A 83 -34.59 -14.94 -3.10
N PRO A 84 -33.70 -15.61 -2.34
CA PRO A 84 -34.12 -16.60 -1.34
C PRO A 84 -34.92 -15.99 -0.19
N GLU A 85 -36.09 -16.56 0.09
CA GLU A 85 -36.93 -16.18 1.22
C GLU A 85 -36.44 -16.82 2.54
N PRO A 86 -36.72 -16.18 3.69
CA PRO A 86 -36.48 -16.82 4.99
C PRO A 86 -37.34 -18.08 5.14
N ALA A 87 -36.80 -19.11 5.79
CA ALA A 87 -37.57 -20.27 6.17
C ALA A 87 -38.67 -19.89 7.18
N ALA A 88 -39.68 -20.75 7.37
CA ALA A 88 -40.82 -20.51 8.26
C ALA A 88 -40.44 -20.17 9.73
N ASN A 89 -39.23 -20.53 10.15
CA ASN A 89 -38.65 -20.21 11.46
C ASN A 89 -37.83 -18.90 11.48
N GLY A 90 -37.85 -18.12 10.40
CA GLY A 90 -37.09 -16.87 10.24
C GLY A 90 -35.60 -17.06 9.91
N THR A 91 -35.11 -18.28 9.74
CA THR A 91 -33.69 -18.55 9.41
C THR A 91 -33.42 -18.40 7.91
N HIS A 92 -32.17 -18.06 7.56
CA HIS A 92 -31.73 -17.87 6.19
C HIS A 92 -30.74 -18.94 5.76
N SER A 93 -30.98 -19.59 4.62
CA SER A 93 -30.05 -20.57 4.04
C SER A 93 -28.87 -19.86 3.38
N VAL A 94 -27.68 -20.03 3.94
CA VAL A 94 -26.44 -19.44 3.38
C VAL A 94 -26.14 -20.05 2.00
N ILE A 95 -26.46 -21.33 1.81
CA ILE A 95 -26.24 -22.06 0.56
C ILE A 95 -27.14 -21.50 -0.55
N ALA A 96 -28.42 -21.27 -0.26
CA ALA A 96 -29.35 -20.70 -1.24
C ALA A 96 -28.93 -19.30 -1.67
N TRP A 97 -28.44 -18.48 -0.74
CA TRP A 97 -27.89 -17.16 -1.06
C TRP A 97 -26.62 -17.23 -1.90
N ARG A 98 -25.70 -18.17 -1.65
CA ARG A 98 -24.51 -18.36 -2.50
C ARG A 98 -24.87 -18.79 -3.93
N GLN A 99 -25.84 -19.68 -4.07
CA GLN A 99 -26.33 -20.12 -5.39
C GLN A 99 -27.01 -18.96 -6.14
N PHE A 100 -27.84 -18.18 -5.44
CA PHE A 100 -28.47 -16.99 -5.99
C PHE A 100 -27.43 -15.94 -6.43
N MET A 101 -26.39 -15.72 -5.62
CA MET A 101 -25.28 -14.83 -5.97
C MET A 101 -24.54 -15.30 -7.21
N ALA A 102 -24.23 -16.60 -7.32
CA ALA A 102 -23.58 -17.17 -8.49
C ALA A 102 -24.45 -17.07 -9.77
N ALA A 103 -25.76 -17.32 -9.65
CA ALA A 103 -26.68 -17.26 -10.79
C ALA A 103 -26.89 -15.83 -11.31
N ASN A 104 -26.81 -14.82 -10.43
CA ASN A 104 -27.01 -13.41 -10.77
C ASN A 104 -25.69 -12.63 -10.92
N ALA A 105 -24.54 -13.30 -10.92
CA ALA A 105 -23.20 -12.68 -10.94
C ALA A 105 -23.04 -11.56 -9.88
N LEU A 106 -23.63 -11.75 -8.70
CA LEU A 106 -23.56 -10.80 -7.60
C LEU A 106 -22.31 -11.05 -6.79
N GLU A 107 -21.31 -10.19 -6.95
CA GLU A 107 -20.09 -10.28 -6.16
C GLU A 107 -20.24 -9.62 -4.80
N GLY A 108 -19.76 -10.31 -3.78
CA GLY A 108 -19.55 -9.73 -2.47
C GLY A 108 -18.31 -8.83 -2.46
N GLY A 109 -18.51 -7.52 -2.40
CA GLY A 109 -17.48 -6.62 -1.88
C GLY A 109 -16.66 -5.75 -2.86
N SER A 110 -17.09 -5.53 -4.11
CA SER A 110 -16.33 -4.64 -5.03
C SER A 110 -16.18 -3.19 -4.53
N ALA A 111 -17.13 -2.70 -3.72
CA ALA A 111 -17.07 -1.34 -3.17
C ALA A 111 -16.04 -1.16 -2.03
N SER A 112 -15.68 -2.23 -1.30
CA SER A 112 -14.63 -2.16 -0.26
C SER A 112 -13.25 -2.14 -0.90
N THR A 113 -13.05 -2.98 -1.91
CA THR A 113 -11.77 -3.11 -2.63
C THR A 113 -11.42 -1.85 -3.40
N ASP A 114 -12.39 -1.16 -4.00
CA ASP A 114 -12.15 0.09 -4.72
C ASP A 114 -11.78 1.25 -3.77
N MET A 115 -12.47 1.34 -2.62
CA MET A 115 -12.13 2.32 -1.57
C MET A 115 -10.76 2.05 -0.94
N GLU A 116 -10.39 0.79 -0.73
CA GLU A 116 -9.07 0.38 -0.25
C GLU A 116 -7.97 0.68 -1.29
N ALA A 117 -8.23 0.44 -2.57
CA ALA A 117 -7.32 0.77 -3.65
C ALA A 117 -7.08 2.29 -3.78
N LEU A 118 -8.13 3.09 -3.65
CA LEU A 118 -8.02 4.56 -3.64
C LEU A 118 -7.25 5.06 -2.41
N LYS A 119 -7.49 4.48 -1.23
CA LYS A 119 -6.72 4.80 -0.01
C LYS A 119 -5.25 4.42 -0.15
N ALA A 120 -4.96 3.25 -0.74
CA ALA A 120 -3.58 2.82 -0.99
C ALA A 120 -2.86 3.77 -1.95
N ARG A 121 -3.51 4.20 -3.04
CA ARG A 121 -2.95 5.20 -3.97
C ARG A 121 -2.69 6.54 -3.29
N LYS A 122 -3.63 7.03 -2.47
CA LYS A 122 -3.43 8.25 -1.69
C LYS A 122 -2.25 8.13 -0.73
N LEU A 123 -2.13 7.00 -0.04
CA LEU A 123 -1.03 6.76 0.89
C LEU A 123 0.33 6.77 0.18
N LEU A 124 0.43 6.16 -1.01
CA LEU A 124 1.65 6.19 -1.82
C LEU A 124 2.04 7.63 -2.21
N ALA A 125 1.09 8.42 -2.70
CA ALA A 125 1.34 9.82 -3.05
C ALA A 125 1.77 10.65 -1.82
N GLU A 126 1.19 10.40 -0.64
CA GLU A 126 1.61 11.05 0.60
C GLU A 126 3.01 10.62 1.07
N ILE A 127 3.41 9.36 0.81
CA ILE A 127 4.77 8.89 1.11
C ILE A 127 5.76 9.60 0.20
N GLU A 128 5.49 9.65 -1.09
CA GLU A 128 6.34 10.31 -2.09
C GLU A 128 6.53 11.81 -1.79
N ASP A 129 5.46 12.54 -1.44
CA ASP A 129 5.56 13.95 -1.02
C ASP A 129 6.38 14.11 0.26
N ARG A 130 6.22 13.20 1.24
CA ARG A 130 7.04 13.21 2.46
C ARG A 130 8.50 12.93 2.19
N GLU A 131 8.82 12.00 1.29
CA GLU A 131 10.19 11.68 0.88
C GLU A 131 10.85 12.87 0.19
N LEU A 132 10.15 13.52 -0.74
CA LEU A 132 10.65 14.72 -1.41
C LEU A 132 10.95 15.85 -0.40
N ARG A 133 10.02 16.11 0.53
CA ARG A 133 10.22 17.12 1.58
C ARG A 133 11.38 16.77 2.52
N LEU A 134 11.58 15.49 2.83
CA LEU A 134 12.70 15.05 3.65
C LEU A 134 14.02 15.25 2.91
N ALA A 135 14.08 14.93 1.62
CA ALA A 135 15.29 15.11 0.82
C ALA A 135 15.66 16.60 0.66
N VAL A 136 14.67 17.48 0.47
CA VAL A 136 14.89 18.94 0.52
C VAL A 136 15.46 19.36 1.88
N ARG A 137 14.89 18.89 3.00
CA ARG A 137 15.40 19.20 4.36
C ARG A 137 16.80 18.64 4.63
N LYS A 138 17.16 17.53 3.98
CA LYS A 138 18.51 16.95 4.05
C LYS A 138 19.51 17.69 3.15
N ASN A 139 19.11 18.76 2.48
CA ASN A 139 19.91 19.50 1.50
C ASN A 139 20.37 18.64 0.33
N GLU A 140 19.62 17.59 -0.02
CA GLU A 140 19.90 16.75 -1.21
C GLU A 140 19.41 17.44 -2.50
N TYR A 141 18.54 18.45 -2.37
CA TYR A 141 18.00 19.22 -3.49
C TYR A 141 18.20 20.72 -3.26
N VAL A 142 18.69 21.41 -4.29
CA VAL A 142 18.83 22.87 -4.31
C VAL A 142 17.91 23.45 -5.39
N PRO A 143 17.13 24.50 -5.11
CA PRO A 143 16.31 25.17 -6.11
C PRO A 143 17.15 25.69 -7.28
N LEU A 144 16.69 25.44 -8.52
CA LEU A 144 17.39 25.87 -9.73
C LEU A 144 17.62 27.39 -9.78
N GLU A 145 16.64 28.17 -9.31
CA GLU A 145 16.74 29.63 -9.29
C GLU A 145 17.81 30.14 -8.33
N GLU A 146 18.01 29.46 -7.19
CA GLU A 146 19.10 29.78 -6.26
C GLU A 146 20.46 29.46 -6.89
N VAL A 147 20.58 28.30 -7.55
CA VAL A 147 21.80 27.93 -8.29
C VAL A 147 22.11 28.95 -9.40
N ARG A 148 21.10 29.36 -10.16
CA ARG A 148 21.26 30.36 -11.23
C ARG A 148 21.71 31.71 -10.68
N LEU A 149 21.09 32.17 -9.59
CA LEU A 149 21.43 33.44 -8.97
C LEU A 149 22.86 33.42 -8.42
N GLU A 150 23.24 32.38 -7.69
CA GLU A 150 24.58 32.27 -7.13
C GLU A 150 25.63 32.14 -8.24
N TRP A 151 25.38 31.29 -9.24
CA TRP A 151 26.28 31.11 -10.38
C TRP A 151 26.52 32.42 -11.14
N THR A 152 25.46 33.12 -11.51
CA THR A 152 25.57 34.40 -12.23
C THR A 152 26.29 35.46 -11.40
N THR A 153 26.06 35.48 -10.09
CA THR A 153 26.77 36.37 -9.16
C THR A 153 28.27 36.06 -9.11
N GLN A 154 28.66 34.80 -8.98
CA GLN A 154 30.07 34.40 -8.92
C GLN A 154 30.79 34.63 -10.25
N VAL A 155 30.14 34.36 -11.38
CA VAL A 155 30.67 34.70 -12.71
C VAL A 155 30.88 36.22 -12.84
N GLY A 156 29.93 37.03 -12.38
CA GLY A 156 30.07 38.49 -12.38
C GLY A 156 31.27 38.97 -11.57
N LYS A 157 31.47 38.42 -10.36
CA LYS A 157 32.64 38.72 -9.52
C LYS A 157 33.95 38.32 -10.20
N ALA A 158 34.00 37.14 -10.81
CA ALA A 158 35.18 36.66 -11.53
C ALA A 158 35.56 37.60 -12.69
N ILE A 159 34.57 38.03 -13.48
CA ILE A 159 34.79 38.98 -14.58
C ILE A 159 35.33 40.31 -14.05
N ALA A 160 34.75 40.85 -12.98
CA ALA A 160 35.21 42.11 -12.39
C ALA A 160 36.67 42.02 -11.91
N LEU A 161 37.02 40.91 -11.25
CA LEU A 161 38.37 40.67 -10.74
C LEU A 161 39.37 40.53 -11.89
N MET A 162 39.05 39.77 -12.93
CA MET A 162 39.88 39.66 -14.13
C MET A 162 40.12 41.03 -14.78
N ARG A 163 39.07 41.84 -14.96
CA ARG A 163 39.22 43.18 -15.54
C ARG A 163 40.10 44.09 -14.69
N ALA A 164 39.91 44.09 -13.38
CA ALA A 164 40.77 44.87 -12.48
C ALA A 164 42.25 44.48 -12.62
N LYS A 165 42.55 43.18 -12.57
CA LYS A 165 43.94 42.68 -12.67
C LYS A 165 44.56 42.96 -14.05
N PHE A 166 43.88 42.57 -15.13
CA PHE A 166 44.46 42.63 -16.47
C PHE A 166 44.40 44.02 -17.12
N GLU A 167 43.38 44.82 -16.84
CA GLU A 167 43.19 46.12 -17.50
C GLU A 167 43.73 47.29 -16.65
N SER A 168 43.83 47.13 -15.33
CA SER A 168 44.21 48.23 -14.42
C SER A 168 45.56 48.00 -13.72
N GLU A 169 45.82 46.80 -13.18
CA GLU A 169 47.04 46.55 -12.39
C GLU A 169 48.24 46.11 -13.23
N LEU A 170 48.06 45.15 -14.14
CA LEU A 170 49.13 44.55 -14.92
C LEU A 170 49.79 45.48 -15.96
N PRO A 171 49.06 46.33 -16.72
CA PRO A 171 49.66 47.11 -17.80
C PRO A 171 50.90 47.94 -17.40
N PRO A 172 50.91 48.68 -16.27
CA PRO A 172 52.12 49.40 -15.85
C PRO A 172 53.27 48.47 -15.40
N ILE A 173 52.97 47.30 -14.82
CA ILE A 173 53.96 46.33 -14.35
C ILE A 173 54.68 45.64 -15.52
N LEU A 174 53.92 45.33 -16.57
CA LEU A 174 54.43 44.65 -17.77
C LEU A 174 55.26 45.56 -18.67
N SER A 175 55.11 46.88 -18.54
CA SER A 175 55.81 47.85 -19.38
C SER A 175 57.33 47.77 -19.20
N GLY A 176 58.03 47.37 -20.27
CA GLY A 176 59.50 47.30 -20.29
C GLY A 176 60.08 45.94 -19.88
N LEU A 177 59.24 44.95 -19.55
CA LEU A 177 59.68 43.58 -19.35
C LEU A 177 59.94 42.88 -20.69
N ASP A 178 60.83 41.89 -20.67
CA ASP A 178 61.02 40.97 -21.79
C ASP A 178 59.93 39.88 -21.80
N ALA A 179 59.90 39.06 -22.85
CA ALA A 179 58.86 38.05 -23.01
C ALA A 179 58.78 37.06 -21.83
N ILE A 180 59.93 36.72 -21.22
CA ILE A 180 60.00 35.80 -20.06
C ILE A 180 59.43 36.49 -18.82
N GLY A 181 59.80 37.76 -18.58
CA GLY A 181 59.26 38.57 -17.49
C GLY A 181 57.74 38.73 -17.61
N ILE A 182 57.23 39.06 -18.80
CA ILE A 182 55.79 39.19 -19.05
C ILE A 182 55.07 37.88 -18.75
N GLN A 183 55.59 36.74 -19.23
CA GLN A 183 54.97 35.45 -18.98
C GLN A 183 54.91 35.11 -17.48
N ARG A 184 55.97 35.42 -16.73
CA ARG A 184 56.01 35.19 -15.28
C ARG A 184 54.93 35.99 -14.55
N GLU A 185 54.82 37.30 -14.82
CA GLU A 185 53.86 38.17 -14.14
C GLU A 185 52.40 37.81 -14.51
N LEU A 186 52.13 37.46 -15.78
CA LEU A 186 50.81 36.99 -16.21
C LEU A 186 50.44 35.67 -15.53
N SER A 187 51.39 34.74 -15.38
CA SER A 187 51.15 33.46 -14.72
C SER A 187 50.83 33.66 -13.23
N ALA A 188 51.59 34.52 -12.55
CA ALA A 188 51.33 34.87 -11.16
C ALA A 188 49.94 35.51 -10.96
N ALA A 189 49.53 36.40 -11.87
CA ALA A 189 48.20 37.00 -11.81
C ALA A 189 47.08 35.97 -12.05
N ILE A 190 47.26 35.02 -12.97
CA ILE A 190 46.28 33.94 -13.19
C ILE A 190 46.16 33.05 -11.94
N ASP A 191 47.28 32.70 -11.31
CA ASP A 191 47.29 31.87 -10.11
C ASP A 191 46.61 32.59 -8.93
N GLU A 192 46.83 33.89 -8.78
CA GLU A 192 46.15 34.73 -7.78
C GLU A 192 44.63 34.70 -8.02
N ILE A 193 44.18 34.98 -9.25
CA ILE A 193 42.75 34.97 -9.63
C ILE A 193 42.13 33.59 -9.35
N CYS A 194 42.78 32.51 -9.78
CA CYS A 194 42.31 31.14 -9.56
C CYS A 194 42.19 30.83 -8.06
N THR A 195 43.15 31.26 -7.25
CA THR A 195 43.13 31.07 -5.80
C THR A 195 41.97 31.82 -5.15
N THR A 196 41.74 33.08 -5.54
CA THR A 196 40.62 33.87 -5.01
C THR A 196 39.26 33.28 -5.39
N LEU A 197 39.11 32.77 -6.62
CA LEU A 197 37.88 32.10 -7.07
C LEU A 197 37.65 30.77 -6.35
N HIS A 198 38.71 29.99 -6.10
CA HIS A 198 38.63 28.71 -5.40
C HIS A 198 38.23 28.89 -3.93
N ASN A 199 38.72 29.95 -3.27
CA ASN A 199 38.38 30.28 -1.89
C ASN A 199 37.02 31.00 -1.74
N GLY A 200 36.20 31.05 -2.79
CA GLY A 200 34.85 31.64 -2.76
C GLY A 200 34.84 33.17 -2.64
N GLY A 201 35.90 33.85 -3.06
CA GLY A 201 35.99 35.32 -3.02
C GLY A 201 36.23 35.92 -1.63
N GLN A 202 36.65 35.13 -0.64
CA GLN A 202 37.21 35.68 0.60
C GLN A 202 38.63 36.19 0.33
N CYS A 203 38.77 37.46 -0.06
CA CYS A 203 40.02 38.17 0.15
C CYS A 203 40.20 38.34 1.66
N THR A 204 41.17 37.64 2.24
CA THR A 204 41.71 38.00 3.56
C THR A 204 42.20 39.46 3.50
N PRO A 205 41.95 40.25 4.56
CA PRO A 205 42.35 41.66 4.62
C PRO A 205 43.87 41.85 4.56
#